data_AF-A0A921BEU5-F1
#
_entry.id   AF-A0A921BEU5-F1
#
_cell.length_a   1.000
_cell.length_b   1.000
_cell.length_c   1.000
_cell.angle_alpha   90.00
_cell.angle_beta   90.00
_cell.angle_gamma   90.00
#
_symmetry.space_group_name_H-M   'P 1'
#
loop_
_entity.id
_entity.type
_entity.pdbx_description
1 polymer ?
#
loop_
_entity_poly.entity_id
_entity_poly.type
_entity_poly.pdbx_seq_one_letter_code
_entity_poly.pdbx_strand_id
1 'polypeptide(L)'
;MLGLSWRLQRRTSYEVRDAVRVQLPKPWDEEAELRLIEEATEQIVLADKIGIDHAWAVEHHFLEEYSHCSASDVFLASLAAKTERIRIGLGIRQVIPNYNHPSRTAETVAMLDLFREGELNSVSEKEQLA
;
A
#
# COMPACT_ATOMS: atom_id res chain seq x y z
N MET A 1 7.09 -30.31 -21.19
CA MET A 1 5.68 -29.99 -20.88
C MET A 1 5.54 -29.86 -19.37
N LEU A 2 5.75 -28.66 -18.83
CA LEU A 2 5.50 -28.35 -17.42
C LEU A 2 4.39 -27.31 -17.39
N GLY A 3 3.20 -27.73 -16.96
CA GLY A 3 2.03 -26.89 -16.85
C GLY A 3 2.07 -26.11 -15.54
N LEU A 4 2.42 -24.83 -15.62
CA LEU A 4 2.13 -23.86 -14.56
C LEU A 4 0.65 -23.50 -14.65
N SER A 5 -0.10 -23.97 -13.67
CA SER A 5 -1.53 -23.72 -13.50
C SER A 5 -1.74 -22.28 -13.02
N TRP A 6 -2.08 -21.38 -13.95
CA TRP A 6 -2.56 -20.04 -13.64
C TRP A 6 -3.94 -20.15 -13.00
N ARG A 7 -4.00 -20.10 -11.67
CA ARG A 7 -5.27 -20.12 -10.92
C ARG A 7 -5.85 -18.70 -10.92
N LEU A 8 -6.46 -18.32 -12.04
CA LEU A 8 -7.22 -17.08 -12.19
C LEU A 8 -8.58 -17.24 -11.47
N GLN A 9 -8.59 -17.14 -10.15
CA GLN A 9 -9.84 -17.12 -9.37
C GLN A 9 -10.42 -15.69 -9.46
N ARG A 10 -11.38 -15.47 -10.37
CA ARG A 10 -12.21 -14.27 -10.40
C ARG A 10 -13.02 -14.21 -9.10
N ARG A 11 -12.52 -13.49 -8.11
CA ARG A 11 -13.31 -13.00 -6.97
C ARG A 11 -13.98 -11.69 -7.41
N THR A 12 -15.22 -11.54 -7.02
CA THR A 12 -16.11 -10.40 -7.32
C THR A 12 -15.41 -9.07 -7.08
N SER A 13 -15.07 -8.38 -8.17
CA SER A 13 -14.45 -7.07 -8.15
C SER A 13 -15.46 -6.01 -7.74
N TYR A 14 -15.50 -5.67 -6.45
CA TYR A 14 -15.91 -4.34 -6.05
C TYR A 14 -14.64 -3.48 -6.15
N GLU A 15 -14.47 -2.71 -7.22
CA GLU A 15 -13.35 -1.78 -7.37
C GLU A 15 -13.53 -0.57 -6.43
N VAL A 16 -13.48 -0.80 -5.12
CA VAL A 16 -13.20 0.27 -4.17
C VAL A 16 -11.68 0.43 -4.16
N ARG A 17 -11.19 1.30 -5.04
CA ARG A 17 -9.80 1.73 -5.10
C ARG A 17 -9.58 2.83 -4.07
N ASP A 18 -9.70 2.52 -2.79
CA ASP A 18 -9.36 3.48 -1.76
C ASP A 18 -7.84 3.44 -1.53
N ALA A 19 -7.17 4.50 -2.02
CA ALA A 19 -5.87 4.87 -1.49
C ALA A 19 -6.11 5.30 -0.04
N VAL A 20 -5.33 4.74 0.88
CA VAL A 20 -5.41 5.12 2.29
C VAL A 20 -4.99 6.58 2.38
N ARG A 21 -5.99 7.46 2.58
CA ARG A 21 -5.78 8.91 2.65
C ARG A 21 -5.37 9.27 4.06
N VAL A 22 -4.07 9.27 4.29
CA VAL A 22 -3.44 9.72 5.55
C VAL A 22 -3.48 11.26 5.60
N GLN A 23 -4.69 11.84 5.60
CA GLN A 23 -4.93 13.29 5.62
C GLN A 23 -5.25 13.77 7.03
N LEU A 24 -4.72 14.93 7.41
CA LEU A 24 -4.82 15.43 8.78
C LEU A 24 -5.01 16.95 8.78
N PRO A 25 -6.25 17.48 8.68
CA PRO A 25 -6.48 18.91 8.73
C PRO A 25 -6.14 19.50 10.09
N LYS A 26 -5.71 20.77 10.13
CA LYS A 26 -5.45 21.52 11.37
C LYS A 26 -6.75 21.82 12.14
N PRO A 27 -6.68 22.03 13.47
CA PRO A 27 -5.48 22.03 14.32
C PRO A 27 -5.04 20.63 14.75
N TRP A 28 -3.75 20.48 15.03
CA TRP A 28 -3.15 19.23 15.50
C TRP A 28 -2.78 19.31 16.98
N ASP A 29 -2.91 18.18 17.66
CA ASP A 29 -2.28 17.94 18.96
C ASP A 29 -1.08 17.00 18.80
N GLU A 30 -0.37 16.71 19.90
CA GLU A 30 0.86 15.88 19.90
C GLU A 30 0.63 14.44 19.42
N GLU A 31 -0.60 13.93 19.47
CA GLU A 31 -0.95 12.54 19.17
C GLU A 31 -1.66 12.38 17.82
N ALA A 32 -1.92 13.48 17.11
CA ALA A 32 -2.74 13.50 15.91
C ALA A 32 -2.21 12.56 14.80
N GLU A 33 -0.89 12.52 14.58
CA GLU A 33 -0.28 11.62 13.60
C GLU A 33 -0.33 10.14 14.04
N LEU A 34 -0.16 9.86 15.33
CA LEU A 34 -0.25 8.50 15.86
C LEU A 34 -1.67 7.95 15.66
N ARG A 35 -2.69 8.70 16.09
CA ARG A 35 -4.09 8.32 15.91
C ARG A 35 -4.44 8.10 14.44
N LEU A 36 -3.95 8.97 13.57
CA LEU A 36 -4.18 8.84 12.13
C LEU A 36 -3.61 7.53 11.56
N ILE A 37 -2.41 7.12 11.97
CA ILE A 37 -1.80 5.85 11.52
C ILE A 37 -2.54 4.65 12.12
N GLU A 38 -3.00 4.73 13.37
CA GLU A 38 -3.81 3.69 14.00
C GLU A 38 -5.17 3.52 13.29
N GLU A 39 -5.89 4.62 13.05
CA GLU A 39 -7.16 4.63 12.32
C GLU A 39 -7.00 4.09 10.89
N ALA A 40 -5.94 4.51 10.17
CA ALA A 40 -5.63 3.99 8.84
C ALA A 40 -5.35 2.48 8.88
N THR A 41 -4.64 2.00 9.91
CA THR A 41 -4.39 0.57 10.10
C THR A 41 -5.69 -0.19 10.34
N GLU A 42 -6.55 0.32 11.22
CA GLU A 42 -7.85 -0.30 11.53
C GLU A 42 -8.77 -0.36 10.31
N GLN A 43 -8.80 0.70 9.50
CA GLN A 43 -9.56 0.74 8.26
C GLN A 43 -9.12 -0.36 7.28
N ILE A 44 -7.81 -0.55 7.11
CA ILE A 44 -7.27 -1.57 6.18
C ILE A 44 -7.52 -2.98 6.72
N VAL A 45 -7.39 -3.19 8.03
CA VAL A 45 -7.72 -4.48 8.65
C VAL A 45 -9.22 -4.76 8.55
N LEU A 46 -10.08 -3.75 8.63
CA LEU A 46 -11.50 -3.90 8.38
C LEU A 46 -11.78 -4.20 6.90
N ALA A 47 -11.12 -3.50 5.98
CA ALA A 47 -11.19 -3.70 4.54
C ALA A 47 -10.84 -5.16 4.17
N ASP A 48 -9.78 -5.70 4.76
CA ASP A 48 -9.39 -7.10 4.68
C ASP A 48 -10.52 -8.04 5.14
N LYS A 49 -11.13 -7.73 6.28
CA LYS A 49 -12.25 -8.52 6.86
C LYS A 49 -13.47 -8.56 5.96
N ILE A 50 -13.87 -7.41 5.40
CA ILE A 50 -15.07 -7.28 4.57
C ILE A 50 -14.85 -7.67 3.10
N GLY A 51 -13.61 -7.99 2.71
CA GLY A 51 -13.28 -8.52 1.39
C GLY A 51 -13.01 -7.46 0.32
N ILE A 52 -12.49 -6.30 0.71
CA ILE A 52 -11.88 -5.37 -0.24
C ILE A 52 -10.60 -6.01 -0.81
N ASP A 53 -10.41 -5.89 -2.12
CA ASP A 53 -9.34 -6.60 -2.82
C ASP A 53 -7.95 -5.96 -2.62
N HIS A 54 -7.88 -4.63 -2.52
CA HIS A 54 -6.61 -3.90 -2.55
C HIS A 54 -6.57 -2.71 -1.59
N ALA A 55 -5.39 -2.47 -1.00
CA ALA A 55 -5.05 -1.26 -0.28
C ALA A 55 -3.70 -0.72 -0.75
N TRP A 56 -3.63 0.58 -1.03
CA TRP A 56 -2.41 1.22 -1.56
C TRP A 56 -1.95 2.33 -0.63
N ALA A 57 -0.65 2.36 -0.35
CA ALA A 57 -0.01 3.46 0.36
C ALA A 57 0.74 4.37 -0.62
N VAL A 58 0.60 5.68 -0.44
CA VAL A 58 1.23 6.70 -1.28
C VAL A 58 2.33 7.41 -0.51
N GLU A 59 3.48 7.60 -1.16
CA GLU A 59 4.64 8.25 -0.57
C GLU A 59 4.60 9.77 -0.80
N HIS A 60 4.53 10.54 0.29
CA HIS A 60 4.64 12.00 0.26
C HIS A 60 5.57 12.50 1.36
N HIS A 61 6.27 13.59 1.07
CA HIS A 61 7.30 14.14 1.94
C HIS A 61 7.06 15.62 2.19
N PHE A 62 7.18 16.04 3.45
CA PHE A 62 7.18 17.44 3.87
C PHE A 62 5.93 18.25 3.46
N LEU A 63 4.78 17.58 3.31
CA LEU A 63 3.49 18.23 3.10
C LEU A 63 2.77 18.41 4.44
N GLU A 64 2.11 19.55 4.59
CA GLU A 64 1.19 19.80 5.71
C GLU A 64 -0.23 19.36 5.33
N GLU A 65 -0.96 18.78 6.29
CA GLU A 65 -2.36 18.35 6.19
C GLU A 65 -2.66 17.22 5.20
N TYR A 66 -1.73 16.89 4.30
CA TYR A 66 -1.92 15.95 3.21
C TYR A 66 -0.89 14.82 3.21
N SER A 67 -1.40 13.59 3.26
CA SER A 67 -0.64 12.35 3.06
C SER A 67 0.59 12.23 3.96
N HIS A 68 0.37 12.12 5.28
CA HIS A 68 1.41 11.89 6.29
C HIS A 68 1.98 10.46 6.24
N CYS A 69 2.52 10.06 5.09
CA CYS A 69 3.10 8.74 4.83
C CYS A 69 4.37 8.88 3.98
N SER A 70 5.49 9.20 4.63
CA SER A 70 6.81 9.32 3.99
C SER A 70 7.51 7.97 3.79
N ALA A 71 7.22 7.00 4.65
CA ALA A 71 7.76 5.65 4.62
C ALA A 71 6.66 4.62 4.36
N SER A 72 6.10 4.67 3.14
CA SER A 72 4.97 3.82 2.72
C SER A 72 5.33 2.33 2.78
N ASP A 73 6.56 1.95 2.49
CA ASP A 73 7.06 0.58 2.63
C ASP A 73 7.04 0.05 4.06
N VAL A 74 7.43 0.87 5.04
CA VAL A 74 7.37 0.51 6.47
C VAL A 74 5.92 0.33 6.93
N PHE A 75 5.04 1.25 6.54
CA PHE A 75 3.62 1.15 6.85
C PHE A 75 3.01 -0.13 6.24
N LEU A 76 3.27 -0.40 4.97
CA LEU A 76 2.81 -1.62 4.30
C LEU A 76 3.38 -2.90 4.93
N ALA A 77 4.64 -2.92 5.34
CA ALA A 77 5.22 -4.05 6.06
C ALA A 77 4.47 -4.36 7.37
N SER A 78 4.05 -3.32 8.10
CA SER A 78 3.26 -3.49 9.32
C SER A 78 1.86 -4.05 9.03
N LEU A 79 1.25 -3.63 7.91
CA LEU A 79 -0.07 -4.10 7.47
C LEU A 79 0.00 -5.54 6.98
N ALA A 80 1.10 -5.92 6.33
CA ALA A 80 1.34 -7.30 5.98
C ALA A 80 1.14 -8.20 7.22
N ALA A 81 1.80 -7.90 8.33
CA ALA A 81 1.65 -8.72 9.55
C ALA A 81 0.21 -8.76 10.13
N LYS A 82 -0.70 -7.87 9.70
CA LYS A 82 -2.05 -7.70 10.28
C LYS A 82 -3.20 -8.12 9.37
N THR A 83 -2.93 -8.42 8.09
CA THR A 83 -3.96 -8.78 7.11
C THR A 83 -3.69 -10.12 6.44
N GLU A 84 -4.75 -10.78 5.96
CA GLU A 84 -4.67 -12.13 5.39
C GLU A 84 -5.08 -12.23 3.91
N ARG A 85 -5.96 -11.35 3.42
CA ARG A 85 -6.59 -11.47 2.09
C ARG A 85 -6.44 -10.24 1.20
N ILE A 86 -6.42 -9.05 1.79
CA ILE A 86 -6.27 -7.80 1.06
C ILE A 86 -4.86 -7.70 0.49
N ARG A 87 -4.76 -7.38 -0.79
CA ARG A 87 -3.49 -7.14 -1.45
C ARG A 87 -3.02 -5.74 -1.11
N ILE A 88 -1.80 -5.64 -0.62
CA ILE A 88 -1.20 -4.36 -0.31
C ILE A 88 -0.22 -3.96 -1.42
N GLY A 89 -0.03 -2.66 -1.63
CA GLY A 89 0.81 -2.17 -2.72
C GLY A 89 1.31 -0.76 -2.53
N LEU A 90 2.44 -0.47 -3.16
CA LEU A 90 2.97 0.89 -3.27
C LEU A 90 2.23 1.60 -4.41
N GLY A 91 1.35 2.54 -4.07
CA GLY A 91 0.56 3.31 -5.03
C GLY A 91 1.35 4.44 -5.67
N ILE A 92 2.17 5.12 -4.88
CA ILE A 92 3.10 6.16 -5.33
C ILE A 92 4.40 5.97 -4.55
N ARG A 93 5.53 5.86 -5.24
CA ARG A 93 6.89 5.85 -4.67
C ARG A 93 7.83 6.63 -5.56
N GLN A 94 8.65 7.50 -4.98
CA GLN A 94 9.58 8.30 -5.77
C GLN A 94 10.82 7.48 -6.14
N VAL A 95 10.88 6.98 -7.38
CA VAL A 95 11.99 6.14 -7.88
C VAL A 95 13.13 6.92 -8.53
N ILE A 96 13.28 8.20 -8.17
CA ILE A 96 14.39 9.03 -8.64
C ILE A 96 15.68 8.51 -7.98
N PRO A 97 16.76 8.23 -8.73
CA PRO A 97 17.96 7.58 -8.16
C PRO A 97 18.58 8.27 -6.94
N ASN A 98 18.47 9.59 -6.85
CA ASN A 98 18.97 10.38 -5.71
C ASN A 98 18.10 10.28 -4.45
N TYR A 99 16.92 9.67 -4.55
CA TYR A 99 15.96 9.53 -3.46
C TYR A 99 15.74 8.05 -3.13
N ASN A 100 15.05 7.30 -4.00
CA ASN A 100 15.02 5.84 -3.95
C ASN A 100 15.60 5.28 -5.25
N HIS A 101 16.80 4.68 -5.16
CA HIS A 101 17.40 3.99 -6.30
C HIS A 101 16.44 2.90 -6.82
N PRO A 102 16.18 2.80 -8.13
CA PRO A 102 15.23 1.82 -8.68
C PRO A 102 15.48 0.38 -8.22
N SER A 103 16.76 -0.02 -8.14
CA SER A 103 17.12 -1.35 -7.60
C SER A 103 16.70 -1.54 -6.15
N ARG A 104 16.82 -0.51 -5.30
CA ARG A 104 16.35 -0.58 -3.91
C ARG A 104 14.84 -0.68 -3.83
N THR A 105 14.13 0.07 -4.67
CA THR A 105 12.68 -0.06 -4.78
C THR A 105 12.27 -1.47 -5.20
N ALA A 106 12.94 -2.05 -6.21
CA ALA A 106 12.68 -3.42 -6.65
C ALA A 106 12.95 -4.45 -5.54
N GLU A 107 14.06 -4.30 -4.80
CA GLU A 107 14.37 -5.15 -3.63
C GLU A 107 13.29 -5.04 -2.55
N THR A 108 12.84 -3.83 -2.20
CA THR A 108 11.78 -3.61 -1.21
C THR A 108 10.46 -4.25 -1.64
N VAL A 109 10.05 -4.05 -2.89
CA VAL A 109 8.84 -4.66 -3.46
C VAL A 109 8.94 -6.18 -3.43
N ALA A 110 10.07 -6.76 -3.85
CA ALA A 110 10.28 -8.21 -3.82
C ALA A 110 10.22 -8.77 -2.37
N MET A 111 10.79 -8.06 -1.40
CA MET A 111 10.73 -8.48 0.00
C MET A 111 9.32 -8.42 0.58
N LEU A 112 8.58 -7.34 0.31
CA LEU A 112 7.17 -7.21 0.70
C LEU A 112 6.31 -8.31 0.05
N ASP A 113 6.60 -8.68 -1.18
CA ASP A 113 5.92 -9.75 -1.91
C ASP A 113 6.15 -11.13 -1.26
N LEU A 114 7.37 -11.40 -0.79
CA LEU A 114 7.66 -12.61 -0.02
C LEU A 114 6.88 -12.68 1.29
N PHE A 115 6.66 -11.55 1.98
CA PHE A 115 5.81 -11.50 3.17
C PHE A 115 4.31 -11.72 2.86
N ARG A 116 3.92 -11.66 1.60
CA ARG A 116 2.55 -11.86 1.09
C ARG A 116 2.42 -13.10 0.22
N GLU A 117 3.43 -13.96 0.16
CA GLU A 117 3.45 -15.17 -0.68
C GLU A 117 3.11 -14.91 -2.16
N GLY A 118 3.48 -13.74 -2.72
CA GLY A 118 3.25 -13.42 -4.13
C GLY A 118 2.02 -12.54 -4.43
N GLU A 119 1.38 -11.95 -3.42
CA GLU A 119 0.16 -11.15 -3.58
C GLU A 119 0.37 -9.62 -3.59
N LEU A 120 1.61 -9.13 -3.75
CA LEU A 120 1.89 -7.70 -3.77
C LEU A 120 1.69 -7.09 -5.17
N ASN A 121 1.04 -5.93 -5.24
CA ASN A 121 0.95 -5.15 -6.48
C ASN A 121 1.83 -3.89 -6.42
N SER A 122 2.54 -3.60 -7.51
CA SER A 122 3.18 -2.30 -7.74
C SER A 122 2.57 -1.67 -9.00
N VAL A 123 2.26 -0.37 -8.97
CA VAL A 123 1.81 0.33 -10.17
C VAL A 123 2.99 0.41 -11.13
N SER A 124 2.99 -0.41 -12.18
CA SER A 124 3.87 -0.22 -13.34
C SER A 124 3.07 0.47 -14.45
N GLU A 125 3.69 1.49 -15.07
CA GLU A 125 3.32 2.42 -16.17
C GLU A 125 1.99 2.30 -16.95
N LYS A 126 1.29 1.16 -16.99
CA LYS A 126 0.06 0.96 -17.75
C LYS A 126 -1.18 1.64 -17.16
N GLU A 127 -1.14 2.09 -15.91
CA GLU A 127 -2.31 2.65 -15.22
C GLU A 127 -2.29 4.18 -15.11
N GLN A 128 -1.22 4.86 -15.56
CA GLN A 128 -1.16 6.34 -15.60
C GLN A 128 -1.80 6.95 -16.86
N LEU A 129 -2.29 6.13 -17.81
CA LEU A 129 -2.83 6.57 -19.11
C LEU A 129 -4.34 6.32 -19.29
N ALA A 130 -5.08 6.12 -18.21
CA ALA A 130 -6.55 6.10 -18.22
C ALA A 130 -7.09 7.24 -17.35
#